data_AF-A0A2A2JC45-F1
#
_entry.id   AF-A0A2A2JC45-F1
#
_cell.length_a   1.000
_cell.length_b   1.000
_cell.length_c   1.000
_cell.angle_alpha   90.00
_cell.angle_beta   90.00
_cell.angle_gamma   90.00
#
_symmetry.space_group_name_H-M   'P 1'
#
loop_
_entity.id
_entity.type
_entity.pdbx_description
1 polymer ?
#
loop_
_entity_poly.entity_id
_entity_poly.type
_entity_poly.pdbx_seq_one_letter_code
_entity_poly.pdbx_strand_id
1 'polypeptide(L)'
;MNRPPRPATSAHANFPDCVLPALNQMSKVIRGSAPLRGNRSGTGCKNPELQQQIDSDVFCVLPGEKRSRLNALQQFTLLDILAKFFIERAEDSHKYAYFEALFLGREGDGESHLHRIEMLFKMASYVLQYPVFHFYNFISQWLSKVSNKSYADDFIAMLVEHFILPSTPENPTHKFLLPLENWCPEFTAFFVILAPNHSPTITSALAITIGSYLIRNCQFILKNIRDNPSMAQSFSEEIFPKLLDFCIQPENQNSHSELHSGLMLTLESWSKIMAKQDNLQLNLNCLWKDKTAWTIRRYSAVCVAVKTNCVPKKFAEEKLKSLTIPSHFASHFEKTIQLDLVKVK
;
A
#
# COMPACT_ATOMS: atom_id res chain seq x y z
N MET A 1 -41.80 46.25 -1.34
CA MET A 1 -41.64 45.01 -2.15
C MET A 1 -41.25 43.89 -1.21
N ASN A 2 -42.20 42.99 -0.92
CA ASN A 2 -41.98 41.85 -0.05
C ASN A 2 -41.07 40.85 -0.78
N ARG A 3 -39.86 40.63 -0.26
CA ARG A 3 -39.06 39.47 -0.65
C ARG A 3 -39.88 38.21 -0.33
N PRO A 4 -39.99 37.25 -1.25
CA PRO A 4 -40.54 35.95 -0.88
C PRO A 4 -39.66 35.35 0.23
N PRO A 5 -40.25 34.58 1.17
CA PRO A 5 -39.47 33.88 2.18
C PRO A 5 -38.46 32.98 1.47
N ARG A 6 -37.19 33.03 1.89
CA ARG A 6 -36.23 31.97 1.55
C ARG A 6 -36.88 30.64 1.97
N PRO A 7 -36.90 29.60 1.11
CA PRO A 7 -37.27 28.28 1.57
C PRO A 7 -36.38 27.94 2.77
N ALA A 8 -37.00 27.46 3.85
CA ALA A 8 -36.32 27.08 5.06
C ALA A 8 -35.12 26.19 4.68
N THR A 9 -33.91 26.70 4.94
CA THR A 9 -32.70 25.89 4.94
C THR A 9 -32.99 24.68 5.81
N SER A 10 -33.00 23.50 5.21
CA SER A 10 -33.41 22.25 5.83
C SER A 10 -32.74 22.10 7.19
N ALA A 11 -33.53 22.27 8.24
CA ALA A 11 -33.17 21.86 9.58
C ALA A 11 -32.87 20.35 9.53
N HIS A 12 -31.59 20.00 9.65
CA HIS A 12 -31.04 18.66 9.87
C HIS A 12 -31.66 17.55 9.02
N ALA A 13 -31.05 17.26 7.87
CA ALA A 13 -31.43 16.09 7.08
C ALA A 13 -31.30 14.81 7.94
N ASN A 14 -32.35 13.98 7.99
CA ASN A 14 -32.36 12.79 8.86
C ASN A 14 -31.44 11.71 8.28
N PHE A 15 -30.38 11.38 9.01
CA PHE A 15 -29.51 10.25 8.66
C PHE A 15 -30.23 8.93 9.00
N PRO A 16 -30.20 7.90 8.13
CA PRO A 16 -29.42 7.79 6.89
C PRO A 16 -30.15 8.27 5.62
N ASP A 17 -31.43 8.63 5.71
CA ASP A 17 -32.31 8.91 4.56
C ASP A 17 -31.83 10.06 3.67
N CYS A 18 -31.04 10.98 4.22
CA CYS A 18 -30.46 12.10 3.49
C CYS A 18 -29.31 11.73 2.54
N VAL A 19 -28.61 10.63 2.81
CA VAL A 19 -27.33 10.32 2.14
C VAL A 19 -27.54 9.93 0.68
N LEU A 20 -28.45 8.99 0.40
CA LEU A 20 -28.66 8.49 -0.96
C LEU A 20 -29.18 9.56 -1.94
N PRO A 21 -30.18 10.40 -1.56
CA PRO A 21 -30.56 11.56 -2.38
C PRO A 21 -29.41 12.51 -2.68
N ALA A 22 -28.57 12.82 -1.68
CA ALA A 22 -27.40 13.68 -1.85
C ALA A 22 -26.35 13.06 -2.79
N LEU A 23 -26.04 11.78 -2.64
CA LEU A 23 -25.14 11.05 -3.54
C LEU A 23 -25.65 11.01 -4.99
N ASN A 24 -26.97 10.86 -5.17
CA ASN A 24 -27.60 10.90 -6.49
C ASN A 24 -27.55 12.30 -7.11
N GLN A 25 -27.78 13.35 -6.31
CA GLN A 25 -27.65 14.73 -6.77
C GLN A 25 -26.19 15.06 -7.15
N MET A 26 -25.23 14.67 -6.31
CA MET A 26 -23.80 14.78 -6.62
C MET A 26 -23.46 14.07 -7.94
N SER A 27 -23.98 12.85 -8.14
CA SER A 27 -23.76 12.09 -9.38
C SER A 27 -24.28 12.84 -10.61
N LYS A 28 -25.47 13.46 -10.51
CA LYS A 28 -26.06 14.27 -11.60
C LYS A 28 -25.19 15.50 -11.91
N VAL A 29 -24.75 16.23 -10.89
CA VAL A 29 -23.90 17.42 -11.07
C VAL A 29 -22.59 17.05 -11.76
N ILE A 30 -21.92 15.98 -11.30
CA ILE A 30 -20.64 15.53 -11.87
C ILE A 30 -20.79 15.08 -13.33
N ARG A 31 -21.84 14.30 -13.64
CA ARG A 31 -22.12 13.89 -15.03
C ARG A 31 -22.47 15.09 -15.92
N GLY A 32 -23.14 16.10 -15.38
CA GLY A 32 -23.51 17.32 -16.11
C GLY A 32 -22.37 18.34 -16.28
N SER A 33 -21.27 18.21 -15.53
CA SER A 33 -20.17 19.19 -15.50
C SER A 33 -18.88 18.72 -16.19
N ALA A 34 -18.86 17.50 -16.76
CA ALA A 34 -17.68 16.96 -17.44
C ALA A 34 -17.63 17.35 -18.94
N PRO A 35 -16.49 17.81 -19.48
CA PRO A 35 -16.20 17.69 -20.90
C PRO A 35 -15.94 16.22 -21.24
N LEU A 36 -16.54 15.72 -22.32
CA LEU A 36 -16.19 14.43 -22.91
C LEU A 36 -14.70 14.44 -23.30
N ARG A 37 -13.92 13.52 -22.70
CA ARG A 37 -12.51 13.14 -22.97
C ARG A 37 -11.45 13.66 -21.98
N GLY A 38 -10.83 12.70 -21.29
CA GLY A 38 -9.40 12.61 -21.02
C GLY A 38 -8.74 13.77 -20.25
N ASN A 39 -8.43 13.53 -18.97
CA ASN A 39 -7.35 14.20 -18.24
C ASN A 39 -7.44 15.73 -18.02
N ARG A 40 -8.59 16.23 -17.55
CA ARG A 40 -8.60 17.44 -16.70
C ARG A 40 -9.52 17.21 -15.51
N SER A 41 -8.94 17.26 -14.31
CA SER A 41 -9.64 17.19 -13.02
C SER A 41 -10.87 18.09 -13.02
N GLY A 42 -12.00 17.53 -12.56
CA GLY A 42 -13.33 18.11 -12.69
C GLY A 42 -13.50 19.45 -11.99
N THR A 43 -13.85 20.47 -12.76
CA THR A 43 -14.39 21.74 -12.24
C THR A 43 -15.63 21.52 -11.38
N GLY A 44 -16.45 20.50 -11.71
CA GLY A 44 -17.61 20.10 -10.92
C GLY A 44 -17.29 19.58 -9.52
N CYS A 45 -16.17 18.87 -9.35
CA CYS A 45 -15.77 18.28 -8.06
C CYS A 45 -15.34 19.33 -7.03
N LYS A 46 -15.00 20.55 -7.46
CA LYS A 46 -14.60 21.67 -6.57
C LYS A 46 -15.69 22.74 -6.44
N ASN A 47 -16.90 22.49 -6.93
CA ASN A 47 -18.03 23.42 -6.80
C ASN A 47 -18.36 23.63 -5.31
N PRO A 48 -18.27 24.86 -4.77
CA PRO A 48 -18.49 25.13 -3.35
C PRO A 48 -19.88 24.72 -2.85
N GLU A 49 -20.93 24.93 -3.64
CA GLU A 49 -22.31 24.57 -3.28
C GLU A 49 -22.47 23.05 -3.19
N LEU A 50 -21.91 22.32 -4.16
CA LEU A 50 -21.90 20.86 -4.13
C LEU A 50 -21.12 20.34 -2.91
N GLN A 51 -19.96 20.94 -2.63
CA GLN A 51 -19.13 20.53 -1.50
C GLN A 51 -19.83 20.77 -0.16
N GLN A 52 -20.54 21.90 -0.02
CA GLN A 52 -21.37 22.18 1.16
C GLN A 52 -22.52 21.18 1.31
N GLN A 53 -23.16 20.78 0.20
CA GLN A 53 -24.20 19.75 0.22
C GLN A 53 -23.64 18.39 0.67
N ILE A 54 -22.47 17.99 0.14
CA ILE A 54 -21.80 16.74 0.55
C ILE A 54 -21.47 16.77 2.04
N ASP A 55 -20.93 17.89 2.55
CA ASP A 55 -20.60 18.02 3.97
C ASP A 55 -21.85 17.90 4.85
N SER A 56 -22.94 18.60 4.49
CA SER A 56 -24.20 18.61 5.26
C SER A 56 -24.97 17.29 5.19
N ASP A 57 -25.12 16.70 4.01
CA ASP A 57 -26.11 15.64 3.77
C ASP A 57 -25.48 14.24 3.69
N VAL A 58 -24.22 14.14 3.27
CA VAL A 58 -23.48 12.86 3.22
C VAL A 58 -22.67 12.69 4.50
N PHE A 59 -21.79 13.64 4.81
CA PHE A 59 -20.94 13.56 6.01
C PHE A 59 -21.61 14.09 7.28
N CYS A 60 -22.81 14.68 7.18
CA CYS A 60 -23.58 15.17 8.32
C CYS A 60 -22.80 16.14 9.22
N VAL A 61 -21.98 17.00 8.60
CA VAL A 61 -21.26 18.10 9.25
C VAL A 61 -22.21 19.27 9.41
N LEU A 62 -22.34 19.79 10.62
CA LEU A 62 -23.24 20.91 10.90
C LEU A 62 -22.63 22.24 10.40
N PRO A 63 -23.43 23.26 10.06
CA PRO A 63 -22.93 24.57 9.69
C PRO A 63 -22.03 25.17 10.77
N GLY A 64 -20.81 25.56 10.41
CA GLY A 64 -19.82 26.11 11.34
C GLY A 64 -19.06 25.06 12.17
N GLU A 65 -19.52 23.81 12.15
CA GLU A 65 -18.79 22.68 12.70
C GLU A 65 -17.82 22.11 11.67
N LYS A 66 -16.78 21.44 12.16
CA LYS A 66 -15.72 20.84 11.32
C LYS A 66 -15.74 19.31 11.38
N ARG A 67 -16.65 18.74 12.17
CA ARG A 67 -16.78 17.30 12.39
C ARG A 67 -18.21 16.86 12.16
N SER A 68 -18.34 15.61 11.72
CA SER A 68 -19.63 14.93 11.60
C SER A 68 -20.32 14.83 12.95
N ARG A 69 -21.65 15.03 12.97
CA ARG A 69 -22.49 14.75 14.14
C ARG A 69 -22.82 13.26 14.32
N LEU A 70 -22.40 12.40 13.38
CA LEU A 70 -22.70 10.98 13.40
C LEU A 70 -21.90 10.27 14.49
N ASN A 71 -22.59 9.45 15.28
CA ASN A 71 -21.93 8.54 16.23
C ASN A 71 -21.25 7.37 15.48
N ALA A 72 -20.51 6.53 16.21
CA ALA A 72 -19.74 5.43 15.61
C ALA A 72 -20.59 4.45 14.79
N LEU A 73 -21.77 4.06 15.29
CA LEU A 73 -22.68 3.15 14.58
C LEU A 73 -23.19 3.79 13.28
N GLN A 74 -23.56 5.07 13.34
CA GLN A 74 -24.00 5.81 12.16
C GLN A 74 -22.87 6.00 11.15
N GLN A 75 -21.63 6.25 11.60
CA GLN A 75 -20.47 6.28 10.70
C GLN A 75 -20.27 4.93 10.01
N PHE A 76 -20.43 3.81 10.73
CA PHE A 76 -20.38 2.48 10.11
C PHE A 76 -21.49 2.29 9.06
N THR A 77 -22.71 2.73 9.34
CA THR A 77 -23.81 2.74 8.35
C THR A 77 -23.47 3.60 7.13
N LEU A 78 -22.82 4.76 7.33
CA LEU A 78 -22.38 5.61 6.22
C LEU A 78 -21.34 4.88 5.34
N LEU A 79 -20.38 4.16 5.93
CA LEU A 79 -19.40 3.38 5.18
C LEU A 79 -20.07 2.30 4.30
N ASP A 80 -21.08 1.59 4.85
CA ASP A 80 -21.87 0.62 4.09
C ASP A 80 -22.61 1.26 2.90
N ILE A 81 -23.24 2.42 3.10
CA ILE A 81 -23.92 3.17 2.04
C ILE A 81 -22.92 3.60 0.94
N LEU A 82 -21.76 4.13 1.34
CA LEU A 82 -20.72 4.55 0.40
C LEU A 82 -20.13 3.35 -0.35
N ALA A 83 -19.92 2.21 0.30
CA ALA A 83 -19.46 0.98 -0.33
C ALA A 83 -20.42 0.52 -1.43
N LYS A 84 -21.72 0.43 -1.11
CA LYS A 84 -22.77 0.10 -2.08
C LYS A 84 -22.81 1.08 -3.24
N PHE A 85 -22.69 2.38 -2.96
CA PHE A 85 -22.62 3.42 -3.99
C PHE A 85 -21.48 3.19 -4.99
N PHE A 86 -20.29 2.79 -4.52
CA PHE A 86 -19.14 2.49 -5.39
C PHE A 86 -19.23 1.13 -6.09
N ILE A 87 -19.93 0.14 -5.52
CA ILE A 87 -20.22 -1.13 -6.19
C ILE A 87 -21.12 -0.87 -7.40
N GLU A 88 -22.24 -0.16 -7.21
CA GLU A 88 -23.21 0.17 -8.26
C GLU A 88 -22.60 0.97 -9.43
N ARG A 89 -21.46 1.62 -9.19
CA ARG A 89 -20.77 2.51 -10.15
C ARG A 89 -19.41 1.97 -10.58
N ALA A 90 -19.11 0.69 -10.36
CA ALA A 90 -17.82 0.10 -10.72
C ALA A 90 -17.48 0.27 -12.21
N GLU A 91 -18.48 0.28 -13.09
CA GLU A 91 -18.34 0.45 -14.54
C GLU A 91 -18.61 1.89 -15.03
N ASP A 92 -18.96 2.82 -14.14
CA ASP A 92 -19.23 4.22 -14.53
C ASP A 92 -17.93 4.93 -14.96
N SER A 93 -17.97 5.64 -16.09
CA SER A 93 -16.84 6.43 -16.58
C SER A 93 -16.43 7.57 -15.63
N HIS A 94 -17.33 8.02 -14.76
CA HIS A 94 -17.12 9.11 -13.80
C HIS A 94 -16.74 8.62 -12.40
N LYS A 95 -16.54 7.31 -12.19
CA LYS A 95 -16.31 6.71 -10.85
C LYS A 95 -15.18 7.37 -10.05
N TYR A 96 -14.09 7.75 -10.71
CA TYR A 96 -13.00 8.46 -10.05
C TYR A 96 -13.37 9.91 -9.68
N ALA A 97 -14.19 10.59 -10.49
CA ALA A 97 -14.67 11.92 -10.15
C ALA A 97 -15.61 11.91 -8.92
N TYR A 98 -16.37 10.83 -8.71
CA TYR A 98 -17.15 10.62 -7.49
C TYR A 98 -16.25 10.48 -6.26
N PHE A 99 -15.18 9.68 -6.39
CA PHE A 99 -14.15 9.57 -5.36
C PHE A 99 -13.52 10.94 -5.04
N GLU A 100 -13.11 11.71 -6.06
CA GLU A 100 -12.55 13.04 -5.87
C GLU A 100 -13.55 13.98 -5.18
N ALA A 101 -14.80 14.01 -5.62
CA ALA A 101 -15.80 14.90 -5.04
C ALA A 101 -16.10 14.59 -3.56
N LEU A 102 -16.13 13.30 -3.20
CA LEU A 102 -16.39 12.86 -1.82
C LEU A 102 -15.20 13.09 -0.91
N PHE A 103 -14.00 12.66 -1.30
CA PHE A 103 -12.86 12.61 -0.38
C PHE A 103 -11.85 13.74 -0.57
N LEU A 104 -11.71 14.27 -1.79
CA LEU A 104 -10.68 15.25 -2.16
C LEU A 104 -11.24 16.65 -2.48
N GLY A 105 -12.56 16.81 -2.51
CA GLY A 105 -13.22 18.05 -2.91
C GLY A 105 -12.95 19.25 -2.00
N ARG A 106 -12.40 19.03 -0.80
CA ARG A 106 -12.08 20.06 0.20
C ARG A 106 -10.59 20.37 0.34
N GLU A 107 -9.70 19.92 -0.55
CA GLU A 107 -8.23 20.17 -0.46
C GLU A 107 -7.81 21.62 -0.11
N GLY A 108 -8.61 22.64 -0.48
CA GLY A 108 -8.36 24.04 -0.15
C GLY A 108 -8.79 24.49 1.26
N ASP A 109 -9.43 23.63 2.04
CA ASP A 109 -9.88 23.87 3.42
C ASP A 109 -9.34 22.77 4.34
N GLY A 110 -8.28 23.10 5.09
CA GLY A 110 -7.45 22.13 5.81
C GLY A 110 -8.22 21.15 6.70
N GLU A 111 -9.05 21.64 7.63
CA GLU A 111 -9.73 20.75 8.58
C GLU A 111 -10.85 19.93 7.92
N SER A 112 -11.63 20.54 7.03
CA SER A 112 -12.67 19.81 6.29
C SER A 112 -12.07 18.75 5.36
N HIS A 113 -10.91 19.04 4.77
CA HIS A 113 -10.15 18.06 4.00
C HIS A 113 -9.69 16.89 4.87
N LEU A 114 -9.05 17.19 6.01
CA LEU A 114 -8.58 16.16 6.93
C LEU A 114 -9.72 15.26 7.42
N HIS A 115 -10.89 15.82 7.74
CA HIS A 115 -12.06 15.03 8.11
C HIS A 115 -12.46 14.03 7.01
N ARG A 116 -12.41 14.45 5.74
CA ARG A 116 -12.72 13.56 4.61
C ARG A 116 -11.63 12.53 4.35
N ILE A 117 -10.36 12.86 4.59
CA ILE A 117 -9.26 11.89 4.53
C ILE A 117 -9.40 10.85 5.65
N GLU A 118 -9.75 11.24 6.88
CA GLU A 118 -10.06 10.29 7.96
C GLU A 118 -11.20 9.34 7.57
N MET A 119 -12.25 9.85 6.92
CA MET A 119 -13.33 9.02 6.42
C MET A 119 -12.88 8.10 5.28
N LEU A 120 -12.01 8.56 4.39
CA LEU A 120 -11.40 7.74 3.35
C LEU A 120 -10.60 6.58 3.96
N PHE A 121 -9.86 6.82 5.04
CA PHE A 121 -9.08 5.79 5.73
C PHE A 121 -9.99 4.72 6.35
N LYS A 122 -11.08 5.15 7.01
CA LYS A 122 -12.11 4.23 7.51
C LYS A 122 -12.76 3.43 6.38
N MET A 123 -13.05 4.09 5.27
CA MET A 123 -13.61 3.45 4.07
C MET A 123 -12.66 2.39 3.50
N ALA A 124 -11.37 2.67 3.42
CA ALA A 124 -10.37 1.71 2.96
C ALA A 124 -10.32 0.45 3.83
N SER A 125 -10.34 0.61 5.16
CA SER A 125 -10.42 -0.53 6.08
C SER A 125 -11.73 -1.32 5.92
N TYR A 126 -12.84 -0.61 5.74
CA TYR A 126 -14.16 -1.23 5.54
C TYR A 126 -14.20 -2.09 4.27
N VAL A 127 -13.75 -1.55 3.12
CA VAL A 127 -13.86 -2.25 1.82
C VAL A 127 -12.94 -3.46 1.66
N LEU A 128 -11.96 -3.64 2.55
CA LEU A 128 -11.18 -4.89 2.62
C LEU A 128 -11.95 -6.00 3.33
N GLN A 129 -12.71 -5.65 4.36
CA GLN A 129 -13.54 -6.59 5.13
C GLN A 129 -14.85 -6.92 4.40
N TYR A 130 -15.40 -5.93 3.68
CA TYR A 130 -16.56 -6.04 2.81
C TYR A 130 -16.11 -5.79 1.37
N PRO A 131 -15.74 -6.85 0.62
CA PRO A 131 -14.93 -6.76 -0.60
C PRO A 131 -15.42 -5.74 -1.66
N VAL A 132 -14.83 -4.55 -1.67
CA VAL A 132 -14.96 -3.54 -2.75
C VAL A 132 -13.57 -3.17 -3.25
N PHE A 133 -12.80 -4.19 -3.66
CA PHE A 133 -11.36 -4.05 -3.95
C PHE A 133 -11.04 -3.04 -5.07
N HIS A 134 -11.95 -2.82 -6.03
CA HIS A 134 -11.74 -1.80 -7.07
C HIS A 134 -11.62 -0.39 -6.51
N PHE A 135 -12.11 -0.14 -5.28
CA PHE A 135 -11.94 1.14 -4.59
C PHE A 135 -10.46 1.48 -4.37
N TYR A 136 -9.60 0.48 -4.17
CA TYR A 136 -8.15 0.68 -4.03
C TYR A 136 -7.49 1.23 -5.30
N ASN A 137 -8.10 1.06 -6.47
CA ASN A 137 -7.59 1.72 -7.68
C ASN A 137 -7.72 3.25 -7.60
N PHE A 138 -8.79 3.75 -6.96
CA PHE A 138 -8.94 5.19 -6.74
C PHE A 138 -7.92 5.70 -5.72
N ILE A 139 -7.69 4.94 -4.65
CA ILE A 139 -6.68 5.26 -3.63
C ILE A 139 -5.29 5.31 -4.26
N SER A 140 -4.88 4.27 -4.99
CA SER A 140 -3.59 4.23 -5.69
C SER A 140 -3.42 5.39 -6.66
N GLN A 141 -4.45 5.70 -7.44
CA GLN A 141 -4.44 6.83 -8.35
C GLN A 141 -4.26 8.16 -7.62
N TRP A 142 -4.89 8.33 -6.45
CA TRP A 142 -4.70 9.51 -5.61
C TRP A 142 -3.30 9.58 -4.99
N LEU A 143 -2.83 8.50 -4.36
CA LEU A 143 -1.51 8.42 -3.72
C LEU A 143 -0.37 8.67 -4.72
N SER A 144 -0.55 8.26 -5.99
CA SER A 144 0.44 8.53 -7.05
C SER A 144 0.56 10.00 -7.45
N LYS A 145 -0.46 10.82 -7.17
CA LYS A 145 -0.53 12.24 -7.57
C LYS A 145 -0.29 13.21 -6.43
N VAL A 146 -0.52 12.79 -5.19
CA VAL A 146 -0.49 13.70 -4.05
C VAL A 146 0.95 14.12 -3.74
N SER A 147 1.16 15.43 -3.60
CA SER A 147 2.47 16.00 -3.28
C SER A 147 2.87 15.76 -1.83
N ASN A 148 1.90 15.68 -0.93
CA ASN A 148 2.14 15.37 0.47
C ASN A 148 2.41 13.88 0.65
N LYS A 149 3.69 13.54 0.82
CA LYS A 149 4.15 12.17 1.03
C LYS A 149 3.64 11.55 2.34
N SER A 150 3.20 12.35 3.33
CA SER A 150 2.71 11.82 4.61
C SER A 150 1.45 10.98 4.44
N TYR A 151 0.56 11.31 3.50
CA TYR A 151 -0.71 10.57 3.36
C TYR A 151 -0.52 9.11 2.98
N ALA A 152 0.48 8.79 2.14
CA ALA A 152 0.78 7.40 1.82
C ALA A 152 1.29 6.67 3.07
N ASP A 153 2.14 7.32 3.86
CA ASP A 153 2.69 6.75 5.08
C ASP A 153 1.60 6.53 6.15
N ASP A 154 0.81 7.57 6.45
CA ASP A 154 -0.32 7.53 7.39
C ASP A 154 -1.36 6.46 6.99
N PHE A 155 -1.65 6.36 5.68
CA PHE A 155 -2.58 5.36 5.16
C PHE A 155 -2.07 3.94 5.36
N ILE A 156 -0.80 3.69 5.06
CA ILE A 156 -0.20 2.37 5.25
C ILE A 156 -0.06 2.04 6.74
N ALA A 157 0.28 3.02 7.59
CA ALA A 157 0.30 2.86 9.04
C ALA A 157 -1.05 2.36 9.57
N MET A 158 -2.15 2.98 9.14
CA MET A 158 -3.51 2.56 9.50
C MET A 158 -3.82 1.12 9.06
N LEU A 159 -3.42 0.71 7.85
CA LEU A 159 -3.64 -0.66 7.40
C LEU A 159 -2.80 -1.67 8.18
N VAL A 160 -1.57 -1.30 8.56
CA VAL A 160 -0.73 -2.14 9.43
C VAL A 160 -1.37 -2.28 10.81
N GLU A 161 -1.87 -1.19 11.38
CA GLU A 161 -2.58 -1.19 12.67
C GLU A 161 -3.86 -2.04 12.64
N HIS A 162 -4.63 -1.99 11.54
CA HIS A 162 -5.91 -2.72 11.45
C HIS A 162 -5.76 -4.20 11.07
N PHE A 163 -4.79 -4.55 10.22
CA PHE A 163 -4.74 -5.88 9.58
C PHE A 163 -3.45 -6.65 9.82
N ILE A 164 -2.35 -6.01 10.21
CA ILE A 164 -1.08 -6.71 10.42
C ILE A 164 -0.84 -6.94 11.91
N LEU A 165 -0.86 -5.88 12.73
CA LEU A 165 -0.59 -5.98 14.17
C LEU A 165 -1.58 -6.87 14.95
N PRO A 166 -2.91 -6.82 14.70
CA PRO A 166 -3.86 -7.65 15.43
C PRO A 166 -4.00 -9.07 14.85
N SER A 167 -3.29 -9.39 13.76
CA SER A 167 -3.44 -10.69 13.10
C SER A 167 -2.82 -11.81 13.94
N THR A 168 -3.64 -12.79 14.30
CA THR A 168 -3.21 -14.03 14.98
C THR A 168 -3.53 -15.26 14.12
N PRO A 169 -3.04 -16.46 14.47
CA PRO A 169 -3.44 -17.69 13.77
C PRO A 169 -4.96 -17.95 13.81
N GLU A 170 -5.62 -17.62 14.92
CA GLU A 170 -7.06 -17.79 15.13
C GLU A 170 -7.88 -16.70 14.44
N ASN A 171 -7.33 -15.49 14.35
CA ASN A 171 -7.94 -14.36 13.66
C ASN A 171 -6.95 -13.74 12.64
N PRO A 172 -6.80 -14.36 11.45
CA PRO A 172 -5.79 -13.98 10.48
C PRO A 172 -6.24 -12.75 9.66
N THR A 173 -6.37 -11.59 10.31
CA THR A 173 -6.88 -10.36 9.70
C THR A 173 -6.06 -9.88 8.50
N HIS A 174 -4.76 -10.22 8.43
CA HIS A 174 -3.93 -9.91 7.26
C HIS A 174 -4.45 -10.51 5.96
N LYS A 175 -5.26 -11.58 6.02
CA LYS A 175 -5.86 -12.21 4.84
C LYS A 175 -6.80 -11.28 4.07
N PHE A 176 -7.37 -10.25 4.72
CA PHE A 176 -8.17 -9.23 4.04
C PHE A 176 -7.35 -8.39 3.05
N LEU A 177 -6.03 -8.30 3.24
CA LEU A 177 -5.13 -7.57 2.33
C LEU A 177 -4.76 -8.39 1.09
N LEU A 178 -4.61 -9.72 1.22
CA LEU A 178 -4.08 -10.59 0.15
C LEU A 178 -4.76 -10.42 -1.22
N PRO A 179 -6.10 -10.26 -1.34
CA PRO A 179 -6.75 -10.09 -2.64
C PRO A 179 -6.23 -8.89 -3.45
N LEU A 180 -5.69 -7.85 -2.81
CA LEU A 180 -5.19 -6.66 -3.50
C LEU A 180 -4.08 -6.96 -4.51
N GLU A 181 -3.37 -8.08 -4.36
CA GLU A 181 -2.37 -8.53 -5.34
C GLU A 181 -2.96 -8.75 -6.74
N ASN A 182 -4.26 -9.07 -6.83
CA ASN A 182 -4.97 -9.32 -8.08
C ASN A 182 -5.78 -8.10 -8.54
N TRP A 183 -6.21 -7.26 -7.60
CA TRP A 183 -7.16 -6.18 -7.87
C TRP A 183 -6.50 -4.80 -8.00
N CYS A 184 -5.37 -4.57 -7.35
CA CYS A 184 -4.67 -3.29 -7.38
C CYS A 184 -3.14 -3.45 -7.23
N PRO A 185 -2.42 -3.89 -8.28
CA PRO A 185 -0.96 -4.02 -8.28
C PRO A 185 -0.23 -2.72 -7.90
N GLU A 186 -0.73 -1.56 -8.33
CA GLU A 186 -0.25 -0.22 -7.95
C GLU A 186 -0.19 -0.04 -6.44
N PHE A 187 -1.24 -0.46 -5.75
CA PHE A 187 -1.29 -0.34 -4.30
C PHE A 187 -0.23 -1.20 -3.62
N THR A 188 -0.02 -2.41 -4.13
CA THR A 188 0.93 -3.36 -3.52
C THR A 188 2.37 -2.81 -3.48
N ALA A 189 2.75 -1.94 -4.42
CA ALA A 189 4.05 -1.27 -4.40
C ALA A 189 4.18 -0.35 -3.17
N PHE A 190 3.18 0.50 -2.90
CA PHE A 190 3.18 1.36 -1.71
C PHE A 190 3.24 0.53 -0.43
N PHE A 191 2.46 -0.54 -0.35
CA PHE A 191 2.42 -1.40 0.83
C PHE A 191 3.77 -2.08 1.11
N VAL A 192 4.40 -2.67 0.08
CA VAL A 192 5.69 -3.36 0.25
C VAL A 192 6.79 -2.43 0.75
N ILE A 193 6.78 -1.16 0.33
CA ILE A 193 7.81 -0.18 0.68
C ILE A 193 7.57 0.41 2.06
N LEU A 194 6.32 0.76 2.39
CA LEU A 194 6.01 1.56 3.57
C LEU A 194 5.62 0.70 4.79
N ALA A 195 4.94 -0.43 4.60
CA ALA A 195 4.43 -1.23 5.72
C ALA A 195 5.51 -1.70 6.70
N PRO A 196 6.74 -2.05 6.25
CA PRO A 196 7.81 -2.43 7.17
C PRO A 196 8.27 -1.33 8.13
N ASN A 197 7.98 -0.05 7.85
CA ASN A 197 8.31 1.06 8.75
C ASN A 197 7.34 1.19 9.93
N HIS A 198 6.12 0.66 9.79
CA HIS A 198 5.04 0.76 10.77
C HIS A 198 4.91 -0.47 11.66
N SER A 199 5.88 -1.38 11.61
CA SER A 199 5.95 -2.53 12.49
C SER A 199 7.30 -2.58 13.22
N PRO A 200 7.32 -2.65 14.57
CA PRO A 200 8.56 -2.69 15.34
C PRO A 200 9.49 -3.82 14.91
N THR A 201 8.91 -4.96 14.51
CA THR A 201 9.60 -6.13 13.97
C THR A 201 8.83 -6.66 12.77
N ILE A 202 9.48 -7.44 11.90
CA ILE A 202 8.75 -8.11 10.82
C ILE A 202 7.93 -9.25 11.44
N THR A 203 6.60 -9.15 11.38
CA THR A 203 5.70 -10.19 11.86
C THR A 203 5.42 -11.23 10.78
N SER A 204 4.95 -12.42 11.19
CA SER A 204 4.49 -13.46 10.26
C SER A 204 3.41 -12.95 9.30
N ALA A 205 2.45 -12.16 9.80
CA ALA A 205 1.39 -11.56 8.99
C ALA A 205 1.95 -10.62 7.92
N LEU A 206 2.89 -9.74 8.30
CA LEU A 206 3.55 -8.84 7.36
C LEU A 206 4.37 -9.59 6.31
N ALA A 207 5.11 -10.61 6.74
CA ALA A 207 5.92 -11.45 5.87
C ALA A 207 5.08 -12.17 4.81
N ILE A 208 3.94 -12.76 5.21
CA ILE A 208 3.03 -13.44 4.28
C ILE A 208 2.48 -12.46 3.25
N THR A 209 1.95 -11.31 3.70
CA THR A 209 1.35 -10.31 2.80
C THR A 209 2.36 -9.75 1.79
N ILE A 210 3.55 -9.33 2.26
CA ILE A 210 4.61 -8.83 1.38
C ILE A 210 5.10 -9.92 0.43
N GLY A 211 5.27 -11.16 0.93
CA GLY A 211 5.68 -12.29 0.10
C GLY A 211 4.71 -12.56 -1.04
N SER A 212 3.40 -12.59 -0.76
CA SER A 212 2.34 -12.76 -1.75
C SER A 212 2.41 -11.68 -2.83
N TYR A 213 2.51 -10.41 -2.41
CA TYR A 213 2.58 -9.28 -3.33
C TYR A 213 3.83 -9.30 -4.20
N LEU A 214 4.99 -9.62 -3.63
CA LEU A 214 6.24 -9.75 -4.38
C LEU A 214 6.14 -10.89 -5.39
N ILE A 215 5.64 -12.07 -5.01
CA ILE A 215 5.49 -13.19 -5.96
C ILE A 215 4.60 -12.80 -7.14
N ARG A 216 3.46 -12.18 -6.87
CA ARG A 216 2.48 -11.86 -7.91
C ARG A 216 2.91 -10.70 -8.80
N ASN A 217 3.49 -9.65 -8.20
CA ASN A 217 3.67 -8.35 -8.84
C ASN A 217 5.12 -7.84 -8.86
N CYS A 218 6.14 -8.68 -8.61
CA CYS A 218 7.55 -8.29 -8.48
C CYS A 218 8.01 -7.27 -9.54
N GLN A 219 7.84 -7.61 -10.82
CA GLN A 219 8.31 -6.74 -11.91
C GLN A 219 7.61 -5.38 -11.93
N PHE A 220 6.31 -5.38 -11.62
CA PHE A 220 5.52 -4.17 -11.58
C PHE A 220 5.92 -3.29 -10.39
N ILE A 221 6.06 -3.89 -9.20
CA ILE A 221 6.54 -3.20 -7.98
C ILE A 221 7.93 -2.60 -8.22
N LEU A 222 8.86 -3.37 -8.79
CA LEU A 222 10.21 -2.88 -9.06
C LEU A 222 10.25 -1.76 -10.11
N LYS A 223 9.36 -1.77 -11.11
CA LYS A 223 9.23 -0.63 -12.04
C LYS A 223 8.74 0.62 -11.31
N ASN A 224 7.75 0.50 -10.43
CA ASN A 224 7.27 1.63 -9.63
C ASN A 224 8.36 2.17 -8.69
N ILE A 225 9.14 1.29 -8.05
CA ILE A 225 10.29 1.67 -7.23
C ILE A 225 11.33 2.43 -8.08
N ARG A 226 11.70 1.88 -9.24
CA ARG A 226 12.65 2.51 -10.17
C ARG A 226 12.19 3.91 -10.60
N ASP A 227 10.90 4.07 -10.86
CA ASP A 227 10.35 5.34 -11.34
C ASP A 227 10.22 6.38 -10.20
N ASN A 228 10.52 6.00 -8.95
CA ASN A 228 10.49 6.86 -7.76
C ASN A 228 11.81 6.80 -6.97
N PRO A 229 12.80 7.68 -7.24
CA PRO A 229 14.15 7.59 -6.66
C PRO A 229 14.21 7.50 -5.13
N SER A 230 13.38 8.26 -4.40
CA SER A 230 13.36 8.21 -2.93
C SER A 230 12.87 6.87 -2.39
N MET A 231 11.93 6.22 -3.09
CA MET A 231 11.45 4.88 -2.74
C MET A 231 12.50 3.83 -3.08
N ALA A 232 13.22 4.00 -4.19
CA ALA A 232 14.30 3.13 -4.60
C ALA A 232 15.41 3.04 -3.54
N GLN A 233 15.85 4.19 -3.04
CA GLN A 233 16.86 4.26 -1.99
C GLN A 233 16.40 3.63 -0.67
N SER A 234 15.23 4.04 -0.14
CA SER A 234 14.70 3.47 1.10
C SER A 234 14.49 1.96 0.99
N PHE A 235 13.97 1.49 -0.15
CA PHE A 235 13.78 0.06 -0.38
C PHE A 235 15.12 -0.70 -0.39
N SER A 236 16.13 -0.19 -1.10
CA SER A 236 17.42 -0.88 -1.21
C SER A 236 18.25 -0.87 0.07
N GLU A 237 18.21 0.24 0.83
CA GLU A 237 19.09 0.46 1.98
C GLU A 237 18.50 -0.07 3.30
N GLU A 238 17.17 -0.05 3.44
CA GLU A 238 16.48 -0.30 4.71
C GLU A 238 15.46 -1.43 4.61
N ILE A 239 14.52 -1.36 3.67
CA ILE A 239 13.37 -2.26 3.64
C ILE A 239 13.77 -3.67 3.22
N PHE A 240 14.42 -3.80 2.07
CA PHE A 240 14.88 -5.08 1.54
C PHE A 240 15.81 -5.82 2.53
N PRO A 241 16.88 -5.21 3.09
CA PRO A 241 17.70 -5.89 4.08
C PRO A 241 16.93 -6.27 5.34
N LYS A 242 15.98 -5.47 5.82
CA LYS A 242 15.14 -5.81 6.98
C LYS A 242 14.30 -7.06 6.71
N LEU A 243 13.68 -7.16 5.54
CA LEU A 243 12.90 -8.34 5.13
C LEU A 243 13.79 -9.57 4.93
N LEU A 244 14.96 -9.39 4.32
CA LEU A 244 15.91 -10.48 4.11
C LEU A 244 16.50 -11.00 5.42
N ASP A 245 16.91 -10.11 6.33
CA ASP A 245 17.45 -10.45 7.64
C ASP A 245 16.43 -11.25 8.46
N PHE A 246 15.14 -10.87 8.46
CA PHE A 246 14.07 -11.68 9.04
C PHE A 246 13.96 -13.06 8.38
N CYS A 247 13.94 -13.10 7.05
CA CYS A 247 13.72 -14.33 6.29
C CYS A 247 14.83 -15.38 6.45
N ILE A 248 16.07 -14.97 6.72
CA ILE A 248 17.21 -15.89 6.81
C ILE A 248 17.45 -16.46 8.20
N GLN A 249 16.74 -15.99 9.24
CA GLN A 249 16.90 -16.50 10.60
C GLN A 249 16.47 -17.97 10.72
N PRO A 250 17.11 -18.77 11.60
CA PRO A 250 16.79 -20.19 11.80
C PRO A 250 15.32 -20.47 12.14
N GLU A 251 14.72 -19.65 13.01
CA GLU A 251 13.33 -19.76 13.42
C GLU A 251 12.34 -19.64 12.24
N ASN A 252 12.77 -18.97 11.17
CA ASN A 252 11.94 -18.74 9.98
C ASN A 252 12.27 -19.69 8.82
N GLN A 253 13.18 -20.66 9.00
CA GLN A 253 13.65 -21.52 7.90
C GLN A 253 12.51 -22.29 7.22
N ASN A 254 11.51 -22.71 7.99
CA ASN A 254 10.38 -23.53 7.53
C ASN A 254 9.05 -22.76 7.41
N SER A 255 9.03 -21.44 7.62
CA SER A 255 7.81 -20.60 7.59
C SER A 255 7.94 -19.45 6.59
N HIS A 256 6.84 -18.93 6.03
CA HIS A 256 6.89 -17.76 5.13
C HIS A 256 7.68 -18.02 3.83
N SER A 257 7.45 -19.17 3.19
CA SER A 257 8.04 -19.51 1.88
C SER A 257 7.74 -18.47 0.80
N GLU A 258 6.61 -17.80 0.92
CA GLU A 258 6.15 -16.73 0.04
C GLU A 258 7.11 -15.55 0.09
N LEU A 259 7.49 -15.12 1.29
CA LEU A 259 8.46 -14.04 1.47
C LEU A 259 9.81 -14.42 0.88
N HIS A 260 10.30 -15.62 1.18
CA HIS A 260 11.58 -16.08 0.64
C HIS A 260 11.57 -16.04 -0.90
N SER A 261 10.55 -16.63 -1.52
CA SER A 261 10.43 -16.70 -2.98
C SER A 261 10.29 -15.31 -3.59
N GLY A 262 9.49 -14.42 -3.00
CA GLY A 262 9.35 -13.03 -3.43
C GLY A 262 10.66 -12.24 -3.36
N LEU A 263 11.46 -12.45 -2.31
CA LEU A 263 12.78 -11.83 -2.17
C LEU A 263 13.78 -12.38 -3.21
N MET A 264 13.74 -13.68 -3.52
CA MET A 264 14.60 -14.26 -4.56
C MET A 264 14.25 -13.71 -5.94
N LEU A 265 12.95 -13.64 -6.28
CA LEU A 265 12.48 -13.00 -7.52
C LEU A 265 12.92 -11.54 -7.61
N THR A 266 12.92 -10.85 -6.48
CA THR A 266 13.40 -9.47 -6.37
C THR A 266 14.90 -9.39 -6.67
N LEU A 267 15.74 -10.24 -6.07
CA LEU A 267 17.18 -10.32 -6.38
C LEU A 267 17.43 -10.64 -7.87
N GLU A 268 16.66 -11.55 -8.46
CA GLU A 268 16.80 -11.92 -9.86
C GLU A 268 16.42 -10.80 -10.83
N SER A 269 15.44 -10.00 -10.45
CA SER A 269 14.89 -8.94 -11.29
C SER A 269 15.57 -7.59 -11.06
N TRP A 270 16.22 -7.39 -9.91
CA TRP A 270 16.77 -6.09 -9.49
C TRP A 270 17.74 -5.52 -10.51
N SER A 271 18.81 -6.25 -10.84
CA SER A 271 19.86 -5.75 -11.76
C SER A 271 19.30 -5.44 -13.15
N LYS A 272 18.34 -6.22 -13.63
CA LYS A 272 17.69 -6.01 -14.94
C LYS A 272 16.79 -4.78 -14.95
N ILE A 273 16.00 -4.56 -13.90
CA ILE A 273 15.03 -3.45 -13.84
C ILE A 273 15.70 -2.13 -13.46
N MET A 274 16.67 -2.18 -12.53
CA MET A 274 17.37 -1.01 -12.00
C MET A 274 18.59 -0.60 -12.83
N ALA A 275 18.88 -1.26 -13.96
CA ALA A 275 20.05 -1.01 -14.79
C ALA A 275 20.27 0.47 -15.23
N LYS A 276 19.21 1.29 -15.20
CA LYS A 276 19.27 2.73 -15.55
C LYS A 276 19.58 3.65 -14.36
N GLN A 277 19.60 3.11 -13.14
CA GLN A 277 19.95 3.86 -11.93
C GLN A 277 21.38 3.52 -11.53
N ASP A 278 22.31 4.35 -12.00
CA ASP A 278 23.73 4.20 -11.68
C ASP A 278 23.92 4.19 -10.16
N ASN A 279 24.61 3.17 -9.65
CA ASN A 279 24.98 2.96 -8.24
C ASN A 279 23.88 2.51 -7.27
N LEU A 280 22.64 2.21 -7.71
CA LEU A 280 21.63 1.68 -6.79
C LEU A 280 21.77 0.16 -6.59
N GLN A 281 22.36 -0.25 -5.48
CA GLN A 281 22.53 -1.66 -5.10
C GLN A 281 21.68 -2.03 -3.89
N LEU A 282 21.19 -3.27 -3.86
CA LEU A 282 20.54 -3.81 -2.67
C LEU A 282 21.58 -3.97 -1.55
N ASN A 283 21.27 -3.46 -0.37
CA ASN A 283 22.06 -3.72 0.83
C ASN A 283 21.86 -5.18 1.26
N LEU A 284 22.88 -6.00 1.04
CA LEU A 284 22.87 -7.44 1.39
C LEU A 284 23.80 -7.77 2.57
N ASN A 285 24.14 -6.77 3.39
CA ASN A 285 25.11 -6.94 4.48
C ASN A 285 24.71 -8.01 5.50
N CYS A 286 23.42 -8.28 5.68
CA CYS A 286 22.93 -9.35 6.56
C CYS A 286 23.41 -10.75 6.13
N LEU A 287 23.68 -10.99 4.84
CA LEU A 287 24.18 -12.27 4.34
C LEU A 287 25.63 -12.54 4.77
N TRP A 288 26.39 -11.52 5.14
CA TRP A 288 27.83 -11.60 5.40
C TRP A 288 28.20 -11.45 6.88
N LYS A 289 27.22 -11.45 7.79
CA LYS A 289 27.46 -11.40 9.24
C LYS A 289 27.84 -12.79 9.75
N ASP A 290 28.93 -12.89 10.50
CA ASP A 290 29.39 -14.16 11.10
C ASP A 290 28.42 -14.68 12.17
N LYS A 291 27.78 -13.76 12.91
CA LYS A 291 26.79 -14.08 13.94
C LYS A 291 25.47 -14.62 13.39
N THR A 292 25.18 -14.41 12.11
CA THR A 292 23.96 -14.97 11.50
C THR A 292 24.20 -16.46 11.30
N ALA A 293 23.25 -17.30 11.68
CA ALA A 293 23.37 -18.74 11.46
C ALA A 293 23.28 -19.08 9.96
N TRP A 294 23.80 -20.25 9.59
CA TRP A 294 23.65 -20.77 8.23
C TRP A 294 22.33 -21.53 8.08
N THR A 295 21.49 -21.04 7.18
CA THR A 295 20.21 -21.66 6.81
C THR A 295 20.16 -21.89 5.31
N ILE A 296 19.28 -22.78 4.86
CA ILE A 296 19.03 -23.00 3.41
C ILE A 296 18.65 -21.69 2.72
N ARG A 297 17.90 -20.81 3.41
CA ARG A 297 17.46 -19.52 2.87
C ARG A 297 18.61 -18.53 2.72
N ARG A 298 19.51 -18.44 3.72
CA ARG A 298 20.73 -17.63 3.60
C ARG A 298 21.60 -18.12 2.45
N TYR A 299 21.81 -19.43 2.38
CA TYR A 299 22.56 -20.06 1.29
C TYR A 299 21.94 -19.74 -0.08
N SER A 300 20.62 -19.89 -0.21
CA SER A 300 19.86 -19.60 -1.42
C SER A 300 20.02 -18.13 -1.83
N ALA A 301 19.84 -17.20 -0.89
CA ALA A 301 20.00 -15.77 -1.13
C ALA A 301 21.40 -15.39 -1.61
N VAL A 302 22.47 -15.96 -1.02
CA VAL A 302 23.85 -15.77 -1.49
C VAL A 302 24.01 -16.29 -2.91
N CYS A 303 23.51 -17.49 -3.21
CA CYS A 303 23.63 -18.08 -4.54
C CYS A 303 22.93 -17.23 -5.60
N VAL A 304 21.69 -16.80 -5.34
CA VAL A 304 20.93 -15.94 -6.26
C VAL A 304 21.65 -14.61 -6.46
N ALA A 305 22.04 -13.93 -5.37
CA ALA A 305 22.71 -12.63 -5.45
C ALA A 305 24.01 -12.65 -6.28
N VAL A 306 24.79 -13.73 -6.18
CA VAL A 306 26.01 -13.92 -6.99
C VAL A 306 25.65 -14.22 -8.45
N LYS A 307 24.71 -15.14 -8.71
CA LYS A 307 24.30 -15.52 -10.07
C LYS A 307 23.70 -14.36 -10.86
N THR A 308 23.00 -13.45 -10.18
CA THR A 308 22.28 -12.33 -10.80
C THR A 308 23.11 -11.05 -10.86
N ASN A 309 24.39 -11.12 -10.45
CA ASN A 309 25.33 -10.01 -10.33
C ASN A 309 24.84 -8.88 -9.40
N CYS A 310 23.92 -9.16 -8.47
CA CYS A 310 23.64 -8.24 -7.37
C CYS A 310 24.85 -8.12 -6.43
N VAL A 311 25.70 -9.15 -6.38
CA VAL A 311 26.97 -9.14 -5.65
C VAL A 311 28.07 -9.65 -6.58
N PRO A 312 29.20 -8.94 -6.72
CA PRO A 312 30.34 -9.43 -7.48
C PRO A 312 30.87 -10.75 -6.92
N LYS A 313 31.13 -11.72 -7.80
CA LYS A 313 31.64 -13.05 -7.41
C LYS A 313 32.88 -12.99 -6.50
N LYS A 314 33.86 -12.16 -6.86
CA LYS A 314 35.10 -11.97 -6.08
C LYS A 314 34.84 -11.48 -4.65
N PHE A 315 33.93 -10.52 -4.50
CA PHE A 315 33.55 -10.00 -3.18
C PHE A 315 32.89 -11.10 -2.34
N ALA A 316 31.99 -11.88 -2.93
CA ALA A 316 31.36 -13.00 -2.24
C ALA A 316 32.38 -14.06 -1.81
N GLU A 317 33.36 -14.41 -2.66
CA GLU A 317 34.44 -15.35 -2.32
C GLU A 317 35.26 -14.86 -1.11
N GLU A 318 35.68 -13.59 -1.12
CA GLU A 318 36.43 -12.98 -0.02
C GLU A 318 35.64 -12.99 1.29
N LYS A 319 34.36 -12.61 1.24
CA LYS A 319 33.49 -12.63 2.43
C LYS A 319 33.25 -14.05 2.93
N LEU A 320 32.95 -15.01 2.07
CA LEU A 320 32.67 -16.39 2.48
C LEU A 320 33.91 -17.07 3.09
N LYS A 321 35.12 -16.79 2.60
CA LYS A 321 36.38 -17.28 3.21
C LYS A 321 36.61 -16.76 4.63
N SER A 322 36.03 -15.61 4.98
CA SER A 322 36.14 -15.03 6.32
C SER A 322 35.08 -15.55 7.30
N LEU A 323 34.09 -16.32 6.84
CA LEU A 323 32.97 -16.80 7.64
C LEU A 323 33.16 -18.26 8.03
N THR A 324 32.63 -18.64 9.19
CA THR A 324 32.57 -20.05 9.58
C THR A 324 31.38 -20.71 8.87
N ILE A 325 31.63 -21.46 7.80
CA ILE A 325 30.60 -22.11 6.98
C ILE A 325 30.56 -23.61 7.26
N PRO A 326 29.40 -24.19 7.65
CA PRO A 326 29.26 -25.64 7.76
C PRO A 326 29.63 -26.37 6.46
N SER A 327 30.33 -27.49 6.58
CA SER A 327 30.88 -28.26 5.45
C SER A 327 29.85 -28.62 4.37
N HIS A 328 28.62 -28.95 4.76
CA HIS A 328 27.55 -29.25 3.83
C HIS A 328 27.22 -28.04 2.93
N PHE A 329 27.11 -26.82 3.48
CA PHE A 329 26.90 -25.60 2.68
C PHE A 329 28.11 -25.24 1.82
N ALA A 330 29.34 -25.39 2.34
CA ALA A 330 30.56 -25.11 1.58
C ALA A 330 30.62 -25.93 0.28
N SER A 331 30.36 -27.24 0.37
CA SER A 331 30.32 -28.12 -0.81
C SER A 331 29.24 -27.73 -1.83
N HIS A 332 28.11 -27.19 -1.36
CA HIS A 332 27.03 -26.73 -2.22
C HIS A 332 27.36 -25.39 -2.91
N PHE A 333 28.14 -24.50 -2.30
CA PHE A 333 28.60 -23.27 -2.93
C PHE A 333 29.57 -23.55 -4.08
N GLU A 334 30.54 -24.43 -3.87
CA GLU A 334 31.50 -24.86 -4.90
C GLU A 334 30.77 -25.43 -6.13
N LYS A 335 29.72 -26.23 -5.91
CA LYS A 335 28.91 -26.80 -7.00
C LYS A 335 28.03 -25.77 -7.72
N THR A 336 27.40 -24.86 -6.96
CA THR A 336 26.26 -24.06 -7.48
C THR A 336 26.68 -22.73 -8.06
N ILE A 337 27.73 -22.10 -7.51
CA ILE A 337 28.24 -20.80 -7.96
C ILE A 337 29.74 -20.83 -8.27
N GLN A 338 30.35 -22.03 -8.25
CA GLN A 338 31.75 -22.26 -8.64
C GLN A 338 32.72 -21.34 -7.89
N LEU A 339 32.48 -21.12 -6.59
CA LEU A 339 33.41 -20.38 -5.73
C LEU A 339 34.46 -21.34 -5.19
N ASP A 340 35.73 -20.96 -5.27
CA ASP A 340 36.82 -21.71 -4.65
C ASP A 340 36.92 -21.32 -3.16
N LEU A 341 36.31 -22.13 -2.31
CA LEU A 341 36.28 -21.94 -0.86
C LEU A 341 37.35 -22.79 -0.13
N VAL A 342 38.36 -23.31 -0.84
CA VAL A 342 39.42 -24.15 -0.25
C VAL A 342 40.29 -23.34 0.71
N LYS A 343 39.81 -23.29 1.96
CA LYS A 343 40.46 -23.06 3.26
C LYS A 343 39.34 -22.90 4.31
N VAL A 344 38.59 -23.96 4.59
CA VAL A 344 37.72 -24.02 5.77
C VAL A 344 38.39 -24.98 6.76
N LYS A 345 38.86 -24.42 7.88
CA LYS A 345 39.37 -25.17 9.04
C LYS A 345 38.22 -25.71 9.87
#